data_AF-A0A7S1K8L9-F1
#
_entry.id   AF-A0A7S1K8L9-F1
#
_cell.length_a   1.000
_cell.length_b   1.000
_cell.length_c   1.000
_cell.angle_alpha   90.00
_cell.angle_beta   90.00
_cell.angle_gamma   90.00
#
_symmetry.space_group_name_H-M   'P 1'
#
loop_
_entity.id
_entity.type
_entity.pdbx_description
1 polymer ?
#
loop_
_entity_poly.entity_id
_entity_poly.type
_entity_poly.pdbx_seq_one_letter_code
_entity_poly.pdbx_strand_id
1 'polypeptide(L)'
;MDIMPDAIGHTQMLYSEGGRMNGFAMRLHGRSLQAVATHEGKMVTVSARFSSTDYTPVGFRWHGNDGQGLLSLFIHGKMVGEKKTKYATVKRHFSPATIGAWATESAFGDKADAGTRGGFFRGRIDNVRIFDG
;
A
#
# COMPACT_ATOMS: atom_id res chain seq x y z
N MET A 1 9.20 5.48 3.31
CA MET A 1 8.56 6.71 3.82
C MET A 1 8.49 6.60 5.32
N ASP A 2 8.48 7.73 6.02
CA ASP A 2 8.26 7.78 7.45
C ASP A 2 6.85 8.32 7.71
N ILE A 3 6.08 7.65 8.57
CA ILE A 3 4.71 8.06 8.91
C ILE A 3 4.59 8.32 10.40
N MET A 4 3.84 9.35 10.78
CA MET A 4 3.45 9.64 12.16
C MET A 4 1.93 9.90 12.16
N PRO A 5 1.10 8.85 12.30
CA PRO A 5 -0.36 9.00 12.28
C PRO A 5 -0.86 9.64 13.57
N ASP A 6 -1.81 10.58 13.44
CA ASP A 6 -2.47 11.20 14.60
C ASP A 6 -3.32 10.17 15.38
N ALA A 7 -3.86 9.17 14.66
CA ALA A 7 -4.61 8.07 15.22
C ALA A 7 -4.50 6.81 14.34
N ILE A 8 -4.61 5.65 14.98
CA ILE A 8 -4.74 4.34 14.34
C ILE A 8 -6.15 3.77 14.57
N GLY A 9 -6.50 2.67 13.90
CA GLY A 9 -7.80 1.99 14.10
C GLY A 9 -8.81 2.24 12.99
N HIS A 10 -8.48 3.07 12.00
CA HIS A 10 -9.31 3.32 10.82
C HIS A 10 -8.51 3.09 9.54
N THR A 11 -9.21 3.02 8.41
CA THR A 11 -8.56 2.95 7.10
C THR A 11 -8.02 4.33 6.71
N GLN A 12 -6.73 4.39 6.39
CA GLN A 12 -6.05 5.62 5.97
C GLN A 12 -5.05 5.30 4.86
N MET A 13 -5.23 5.90 3.69
CA MET A 13 -4.37 5.66 2.52
C MET A 13 -3.03 6.37 2.70
N LEU A 14 -1.92 5.64 2.63
CA LEU A 14 -0.57 6.19 2.70
C LEU A 14 -0.02 6.49 1.31
N TYR A 15 -0.24 5.53 0.41
CA TYR A 15 0.22 5.58 -0.97
C TYR A 15 -0.78 4.84 -1.85
N SER A 16 -1.13 5.41 -3.00
CA SER A 16 -1.87 4.69 -4.04
C SER A 16 -1.31 5.08 -5.38
N GLU A 17 -1.12 4.11 -6.26
CA GLU A 17 -0.76 4.30 -7.65
C GLU A 17 -1.50 3.26 -8.48
N GLY A 18 -2.10 3.68 -9.59
CA GLY A 18 -2.95 2.80 -10.39
C GLY A 18 -4.35 2.67 -9.81
N GLY A 19 -4.96 1.51 -9.99
CA GLY A 19 -6.34 1.26 -9.57
C GLY A 19 -6.67 -0.23 -9.52
N ARG A 20 -7.95 -0.58 -9.48
CA ARG A 20 -8.42 -1.97 -9.31
C ARG A 20 -7.95 -2.93 -10.42
N MET A 21 -7.56 -2.41 -11.57
CA MET A 21 -7.07 -3.23 -12.67
C MET A 21 -5.57 -3.50 -12.55
N ASN A 22 -4.76 -2.46 -12.41
CA ASN A 22 -3.33 -2.59 -12.20
C ASN A 22 -2.85 -1.49 -11.27
N GLY A 23 -1.95 -1.80 -10.34
CA GLY A 23 -1.36 -0.80 -9.47
C GLY A 23 -0.80 -1.35 -8.16
N PHE A 24 -0.37 -0.42 -7.32
CA PHE A 24 0.12 -0.66 -5.98
C PHE A 24 -0.54 0.29 -4.99
N ALA A 25 -0.77 -0.16 -3.76
CA ALA A 25 -1.19 0.75 -2.70
C ALA A 25 -0.69 0.28 -1.34
N MET A 26 -0.58 1.23 -0.41
CA MET A 26 -0.26 0.99 0.99
C MET A 26 -1.18 1.82 1.88
N ARG A 27 -1.70 1.21 2.93
CA ARG A 27 -2.63 1.86 3.85
C ARG A 27 -2.48 1.37 5.28
N LEU A 28 -2.91 2.19 6.22
CA LEU A 28 -3.37 1.69 7.51
C LEU A 28 -4.80 1.16 7.33
N HIS A 29 -5.11 0.02 7.93
CA HIS A 29 -6.46 -0.55 7.97
C HIS A 29 -6.68 -1.16 9.35
N GLY A 30 -7.41 -0.43 10.20
CA GLY A 30 -7.51 -0.80 11.61
C GLY A 30 -6.16 -0.67 12.31
N ARG A 31 -5.70 -1.75 12.93
CA ARG A 31 -4.37 -1.87 13.58
C ARG A 31 -3.36 -2.64 12.72
N SER A 32 -3.50 -2.52 11.40
CA SER A 32 -2.63 -3.19 10.45
C SER A 32 -2.09 -2.22 9.41
N LEU A 33 -0.83 -2.39 9.05
CA LEU A 33 -0.24 -1.85 7.84
C LEU A 33 -0.46 -2.88 6.73
N GLN A 34 -1.03 -2.44 5.60
CA GLN A 34 -1.31 -3.29 4.45
C GLN A 34 -0.64 -2.73 3.20
N ALA A 35 -0.10 -3.60 2.37
CA ALA A 35 0.26 -3.29 1.00
C ALA A 35 -0.45 -4.26 0.05
N VAL A 36 -0.78 -3.75 -1.14
CA VAL A 36 -1.41 -4.52 -2.22
C VAL A 36 -0.69 -4.28 -3.52
N ALA A 37 -0.61 -5.33 -4.34
CA ALA A 37 -0.31 -5.24 -5.75
C ALA A 37 -1.46 -5.88 -6.54
N THR A 38 -1.84 -5.25 -7.65
CA THR A 38 -2.97 -5.70 -8.46
C THR A 38 -2.53 -5.82 -9.90
N HIS A 39 -2.82 -6.97 -10.52
CA HIS A 39 -2.49 -7.25 -11.92
C HIS A 39 -3.73 -7.82 -12.61
N GLU A 40 -4.25 -7.11 -13.59
CA GLU A 40 -5.48 -7.48 -14.32
C GLU A 40 -6.64 -7.85 -13.38
N GLY A 41 -6.82 -7.08 -12.30
CA GLY A 41 -7.84 -7.33 -11.28
C GLY A 41 -7.50 -8.42 -10.26
N LYS A 42 -6.38 -9.12 -10.41
CA LYS A 42 -5.91 -10.13 -9.43
C LYS A 42 -5.08 -9.46 -8.35
N MET A 43 -5.68 -9.28 -7.18
CA MET A 43 -5.03 -8.65 -6.03
C MET A 43 -4.17 -9.65 -5.26
N VAL A 44 -3.02 -9.19 -4.79
CA VAL A 44 -2.25 -9.81 -3.73
C VAL A 44 -2.06 -8.81 -2.59
N THR A 45 -2.38 -9.20 -1.37
CA THR A 45 -2.27 -8.34 -0.19
C THR A 45 -1.34 -8.97 0.83
N VAL A 46 -0.48 -8.15 1.42
CA VAL A 46 0.32 -8.47 2.61
C VAL A 46 -0.11 -7.52 3.73
N SER A 47 -0.18 -8.05 4.96
CA SER A 47 -0.65 -7.31 6.13
C SER A 47 0.21 -7.65 7.34
N ALA A 48 0.55 -6.64 8.13
CA ALA A 48 1.24 -6.80 9.40
C ALA A 48 0.63 -5.90 10.47
N ARG A 49 0.74 -6.29 11.75
CA ARG A 49 0.27 -5.46 12.86
C ARG A 49 1.04 -4.14 12.89
N PHE A 50 0.32 -3.04 13.14
CA PHE A 50 0.85 -1.70 13.29
C PHE A 50 0.18 -1.01 14.48
N SER A 51 0.99 -0.41 15.36
CA SER A 51 0.49 0.18 16.61
C SER A 51 1.15 1.49 17.01
N SER A 52 2.02 2.04 16.18
CA SER A 52 2.77 3.27 16.49
C SER A 52 1.96 4.52 16.11
N THR A 53 2.12 5.58 16.88
CA THR A 53 1.72 6.96 16.52
C THR A 53 2.93 7.89 16.41
N ASP A 54 4.14 7.38 16.63
CA ASP A 54 5.40 8.11 16.43
C ASP A 54 5.93 7.93 15.01
N TYR A 55 6.94 8.73 14.63
CA TYR A 55 7.64 8.58 13.35
C TYR A 55 8.15 7.15 13.15
N THR A 56 7.54 6.46 12.18
CA THR A 56 7.78 5.04 11.91
C THR A 56 8.12 4.87 10.43
N PRO A 57 9.35 4.42 10.09
CA PRO A 57 9.71 4.05 8.73
C PRO A 57 8.90 2.85 8.27
N VAL A 58 8.18 3.03 7.16
CA VAL A 58 7.38 1.99 6.50
C VAL A 58 7.65 1.96 5.00
N GLY A 59 7.45 0.79 4.42
CA GLY A 59 7.55 0.62 2.97
C GLY A 59 7.10 -0.76 2.53
N PHE A 60 6.89 -0.90 1.24
CA PHE A 60 6.69 -2.19 0.59
C PHE A 60 7.64 -2.30 -0.60
N ARG A 61 7.89 -3.52 -1.05
CA ARG A 61 8.70 -3.81 -2.23
C ARG A 61 7.99 -4.84 -3.09
N TRP A 62 7.97 -4.60 -4.39
CA TRP A 62 7.67 -5.62 -5.39
C TRP A 62 8.97 -6.17 -5.96
N HIS A 63 9.07 -7.48 -6.11
CA HIS A 63 10.18 -8.14 -6.80
C HIS A 63 9.62 -9.22 -7.72
N GLY A 64 9.82 -9.09 -9.01
CA GLY A 64 9.44 -10.09 -10.01
C GLY A 64 10.62 -10.95 -10.42
N ASN A 65 10.47 -12.27 -10.38
CA ASN A 65 11.45 -13.20 -10.95
C ASN A 65 10.76 -14.47 -11.49
N ASP A 66 11.23 -14.99 -12.63
CA ASP A 66 10.81 -16.29 -13.20
C ASP A 66 9.28 -16.53 -13.22
N GLY A 67 8.52 -15.52 -13.65
CA GLY A 67 7.05 -15.60 -13.75
C GLY A 67 6.30 -15.45 -12.42
N GLN A 68 7.01 -15.29 -11.29
CA GLN A 68 6.43 -15.06 -9.97
C GLN A 68 6.77 -13.66 -9.46
N GLY A 69 5.86 -13.09 -8.69
CA GLY A 69 6.07 -11.84 -7.97
C GLY A 69 6.12 -12.08 -6.47
N LEU A 70 6.88 -11.26 -5.77
CA LEU A 70 6.96 -11.22 -4.31
C LEU A 70 6.66 -9.80 -3.84
N LEU A 71 5.54 -9.64 -3.12
CA LEU A 71 5.20 -8.42 -2.41
C LEU A 71 5.68 -8.54 -0.96
N SER A 72 6.63 -7.71 -0.55
CA SER A 72 7.17 -7.66 0.82
C SER A 72 6.78 -6.36 1.52
N LEU A 73 6.51 -6.43 2.82
CA LEU A 73 6.16 -5.28 3.67
C LEU A 73 7.21 -5.07 4.77
N PHE A 74 7.54 -3.82 5.07
CA PHE A 74 8.60 -3.44 5.99
C PHE A 74 8.14 -2.42 7.02
N ILE A 75 8.60 -2.58 8.26
CA ILE A 75 8.47 -1.62 9.37
C ILE A 75 9.86 -1.51 10.02
N HIS A 76 10.36 -0.29 10.23
CA HIS A 76 11.74 -0.02 10.70
C HIS A 76 12.82 -0.74 9.86
N GLY A 77 12.61 -0.84 8.54
CA GLY A 77 13.52 -1.54 7.62
C GLY A 77 13.54 -3.07 7.77
N LYS A 78 12.81 -3.65 8.72
CA LYS A 78 12.67 -5.10 8.90
C LYS A 78 11.47 -5.59 8.10
N MET A 79 11.64 -6.71 7.39
CA MET A 79 10.52 -7.35 6.71
C MET A 79 9.56 -7.95 7.74
N VAL A 80 8.28 -7.56 7.67
CA VAL A 80 7.23 -7.99 8.60
C VAL A 80 6.19 -8.90 7.95
N GLY A 81 6.27 -9.09 6.63
CA GLY A 81 5.43 -10.01 5.90
C GLY A 81 5.77 -10.03 4.42
N GLU A 82 5.37 -11.10 3.75
CA GLU A 82 5.49 -11.24 2.31
C GLU A 82 4.38 -12.11 1.71
N LYS A 83 4.13 -11.96 0.41
CA LYS A 83 3.19 -12.79 -0.33
C LYS A 83 3.65 -12.98 -1.77
N LYS A 84 3.65 -14.25 -2.22
CA LYS A 84 3.96 -14.64 -3.60
C LYS A 84 2.73 -14.54 -4.51
N THR A 85 2.97 -14.31 -5.79
CA THR A 85 1.96 -14.31 -6.85
C THR A 85 2.34 -15.27 -7.99
N LYS A 86 1.40 -15.47 -8.93
CA LYS A 86 1.63 -16.20 -10.18
C LYS A 86 1.95 -15.27 -11.36
N TYR A 87 2.36 -14.03 -11.08
CA TYR A 87 2.69 -13.03 -12.09
C TYR A 87 3.93 -12.25 -11.66
N ALA A 88 4.95 -12.15 -12.52
CA ALA A 88 6.19 -11.44 -12.21
C ALA A 88 6.07 -9.91 -12.25
N THR A 89 5.12 -9.39 -13.01
CA THR A 89 4.99 -7.94 -13.25
C THR A 89 3.58 -7.46 -12.94
N VAL A 90 3.46 -6.21 -12.55
CA VAL A 90 2.19 -5.47 -12.56
C VAL A 90 2.13 -4.71 -13.88
N LYS A 91 1.03 -4.86 -14.64
CA LYS A 91 0.89 -4.18 -15.93
C LYS A 91 0.79 -2.67 -15.74
N ARG A 92 1.09 -1.91 -16.80
CA ARG A 92 0.92 -0.46 -16.79
C ARG A 92 -0.52 -0.04 -16.45
N HIS A 93 -0.64 1.14 -15.87
CA HIS A 93 -1.90 1.87 -15.70
C HIS A 93 -1.70 3.33 -16.11
N PHE A 94 -2.80 4.08 -16.18
CA PHE A 94 -2.78 5.51 -16.46
C PHE A 94 -3.27 6.35 -15.28
N SER A 95 -3.74 5.71 -14.21
CA SER A 95 -4.20 6.40 -13.02
C SER A 95 -3.01 7.05 -12.30
N PRO A 96 -3.17 8.28 -11.78
CA PRO A 96 -2.10 8.99 -11.08
C PRO A 96 -1.76 8.33 -9.75
N ALA A 97 -0.60 8.71 -9.21
CA ALA A 97 -0.22 8.37 -7.84
C ALA A 97 -0.72 9.43 -6.85
N THR A 98 -1.03 9.01 -5.63
CA THR A 98 -1.39 9.85 -4.48
C THR A 98 -0.58 9.46 -3.26
N ILE A 99 -0.24 10.46 -2.44
CA ILE A 99 0.40 10.28 -1.13
C ILE A 99 -0.54 10.86 -0.08
N GLY A 100 -0.88 10.07 0.94
CA GLY A 100 -1.78 10.48 2.02
C GLY A 100 -3.24 10.72 1.60
N ALA A 101 -3.57 10.54 0.31
CA ALA A 101 -4.89 10.82 -0.24
C ALA A 101 -5.47 9.59 -0.94
N TRP A 102 -6.80 9.54 -0.98
CA TRP A 102 -7.54 8.51 -1.69
C TRP A 102 -7.64 8.85 -3.19
N ALA A 103 -7.23 7.93 -4.06
CA ALA A 103 -7.49 8.03 -5.50
C ALA A 103 -8.92 7.56 -5.81
N THR A 104 -9.55 8.06 -6.88
CA THR A 104 -10.94 7.68 -7.25
C THR A 104 -11.17 6.18 -7.28
N GLU A 105 -10.17 5.40 -7.71
CA GLU A 105 -10.05 3.97 -7.47
C GLU A 105 -8.63 3.66 -6.94
N SER A 106 -8.50 2.77 -5.96
CA SER A 106 -7.18 2.29 -5.49
C SER A 106 -6.94 0.84 -5.90
N ALA A 107 -5.68 0.39 -5.83
CA ALA A 107 -5.33 -1.00 -6.10
C ALA A 107 -6.02 -2.00 -5.15
N PHE A 108 -6.53 -1.56 -3.99
CA PHE A 108 -7.34 -2.38 -3.10
C PHE A 108 -8.74 -2.70 -3.65
N GLY A 109 -9.15 -2.09 -4.76
CA GLY A 109 -10.46 -2.33 -5.38
C GLY A 109 -11.66 -1.75 -4.63
N ASP A 110 -11.43 -1.16 -3.45
CA ASP A 110 -12.44 -0.47 -2.68
C ASP A 110 -12.91 0.79 -3.42
N LYS A 111 -14.23 0.99 -3.47
CA LYS A 111 -14.81 2.22 -3.99
C LYS A 111 -14.84 3.30 -2.90
N ALA A 112 -14.69 4.56 -3.31
CA ALA A 112 -14.66 5.72 -2.40
C ALA A 112 -15.98 5.94 -1.61
N ASP A 113 -17.06 5.24 -1.95
CA ASP A 113 -18.44 5.49 -1.51
C ASP A 113 -19.08 4.39 -0.63
N ALA A 114 -18.34 3.38 -0.17
CA ALA A 114 -18.90 2.25 0.59
C ALA A 114 -18.99 2.48 2.12
N GLY A 115 -19.37 3.69 2.59
CA GLY A 115 -19.69 3.98 4.01
C GLY A 115 -18.55 3.75 5.03
N THR A 116 -17.40 3.28 4.55
CA THR A 116 -16.17 3.01 5.26
C THR A 116 -15.21 4.03 4.72
N ARG A 117 -14.81 4.98 5.57
CA ARG A 117 -13.82 6.00 5.22
C ARG A 117 -12.54 5.29 4.75
N GLY A 118 -12.38 5.08 3.44
CA GLY A 118 -11.10 4.95 2.78
C GLY A 118 -10.40 6.29 2.95
N GLY A 119 -9.88 6.51 4.16
CA GLY A 119 -9.63 7.85 4.66
C GLY A 119 -8.39 8.45 4.03
N PHE A 120 -8.40 9.77 3.86
CA PHE A 120 -7.19 10.56 3.85
C PHE A 120 -6.36 10.20 5.10
N PHE A 121 -5.05 10.11 4.91
CA PHE A 121 -4.14 9.99 6.04
C PHE A 121 -4.19 11.24 6.91
N ARG A 122 -4.27 11.04 8.22
CA ARG A 122 -4.21 12.10 9.23
C ARG A 122 -2.94 11.94 10.03
N GLY A 123 -2.02 12.86 9.83
CA GLY A 123 -0.71 12.84 10.46
C GLY A 123 0.36 13.44 9.55
N ARG A 124 1.61 13.06 9.79
CA ARG A 124 2.76 13.51 9.00
C ARG A 124 3.32 12.37 8.16
N ILE A 125 3.65 12.67 6.91
CA ILE A 125 4.40 11.80 6.01
C ILE A 125 5.68 12.54 5.66
N ASP A 126 6.82 11.86 5.78
CA ASP A 126 8.13 12.39 5.44
C ASP A 126 8.96 11.35 4.68
N ASN A 127 10.07 11.77 4.07
CA ASN A 127 11.04 10.89 3.39
C ASN A 127 10.39 9.89 2.42
N VAL A 128 9.44 10.36 1.62
CA VAL A 128 8.83 9.55 0.56
C VAL A 128 9.87 9.32 -0.53
N ARG A 129 10.11 8.06 -0.86
CA ARG A 129 11.05 7.63 -1.90
C ARG A 129 10.42 6.48 -2.66
N ILE A 130 10.56 6.53 -3.99
CA ILE A 130 10.18 5.47 -4.92
C ILE A 130 11.45 5.10 -5.67
N PHE A 131 11.70 3.81 -5.81
CA PHE A 131 12.84 3.27 -6.51
C PHE A 131 12.33 2.34 -7.61
N ASP A 132 12.90 2.45 -8.80
CA ASP A 132 12.90 1.36 -9.77
C ASP A 132 14.26 0.66 -9.73
N GLY A 133 14.29 -0.61 -10.14
CA GLY A 133 15.48 -1.46 -10.06
C GLY A 133 15.29 -2.77 -10.78
#